data_AF-A0A6I5NM50-F1
#
_entry.id   AF-A0A6I5NM50-F1
#
_cell.length_a   1.000
_cell.length_b   1.000
_cell.length_c   1.000
_cell.angle_alpha   90.00
_cell.angle_beta   90.00
_cell.angle_gamma   90.00
#
_symmetry.space_group_name_H-M   'P 1'
#
loop_
_entity.id
_entity.type
_entity.pdbx_description
1 polymer ?
#
loop_
_entity_poly.entity_id
_entity_poly.type
_entity_poly.pdbx_seq_one_letter_code
_entity_poly.pdbx_strand_id
1 'polypeptide(L)' 'MKNVIDARRPDLDGGASTEVVCCYRNSTERLQIVRVTKLPSYCLERTLAPNQTLTFKADPQARLEVYQY' A
#
# COMPACT_ATOMS: atom_id res chain seq x y z
N MET A 1 19.34 12.05 24.39
CA MET A 1 17.88 11.84 24.51
C MET A 1 17.42 11.11 23.26
N LYS A 2 17.07 9.82 23.36
CA LYS A 2 16.63 8.98 22.23
C LYS A 2 15.13 8.71 22.43
N ASN A 3 14.30 9.19 21.51
CA ASN A 3 12.86 8.95 21.51
C ASN A 3 12.60 7.50 21.07
N VAL A 4 12.12 6.67 22.00
CA VAL A 4 11.62 5.34 21.73
C VAL A 4 10.19 5.49 21.20
N ILE A 5 9.95 5.11 19.95
CA ILE A 5 8.60 4.89 19.44
C ILE A 5 8.34 3.40 19.69
N ASP A 6 7.42 3.13 20.62
CA ASP A 6 6.97 1.80 21.01
C ASP A 6 6.29 1.13 19.81
N ALA A 7 7.05 0.34 19.06
CA ALA A 7 6.50 -0.60 18.11
C ALA A 7 5.91 -1.76 18.92
N ARG A 8 4.63 -1.67 19.26
CA ARG A 8 3.81 -2.79 19.78
C ARG A 8 4.11 -4.05 18.98
N ARG A 9 4.90 -4.96 19.56
CA ARG A 9 5.05 -6.35 19.08
C ARG A 9 4.20 -7.24 19.97
N PRO A 10 3.42 -8.10 19.33
CA PRO A 10 3.23 -9.43 19.88
C PRO A 10 3.71 -10.48 18.84
N ASP A 11 4.43 -11.49 19.36
CA ASP A 11 4.53 -12.90 18.91
C ASP A 11 4.99 -13.21 17.46
N LEU A 12 6.21 -13.73 17.19
CA LEU A 12 6.63 -15.15 17.24
C LEU A 12 5.54 -16.19 16.88
N ASP A 13 5.43 -16.56 15.59
CA ASP A 13 5.49 -17.94 15.06
C ASP A 13 5.39 -17.91 13.52
N GLY A 14 5.84 -18.94 12.81
CA GLY A 14 6.13 -18.93 11.36
C GLY A 14 4.98 -18.50 10.43
N GLY A 15 5.28 -17.60 9.49
CA GLY A 15 4.45 -17.37 8.29
C GLY A 15 3.41 -16.25 8.34
N ALA A 16 3.50 -15.28 9.25
CA ALA A 16 2.58 -14.15 9.27
C ALA A 16 2.96 -13.11 8.19
N SER A 17 2.19 -13.07 7.09
CA SER A 17 2.23 -11.96 6.13
C SER A 17 1.85 -10.67 6.86
N THR A 18 2.87 -9.92 7.29
CA THR A 18 2.70 -8.67 8.03
C THR A 18 2.27 -7.60 7.04
N GLU A 19 0.96 -7.43 6.86
CA GLU A 19 0.42 -6.40 5.98
C GLU A 19 0.88 -5.01 6.48
N VAL A 20 1.48 -4.23 5.58
CA VAL A 20 1.88 -2.84 5.80
C VAL A 20 0.77 -1.90 5.34
N VAL A 21 0.61 -0.78 6.04
CA VAL A 21 -0.30 0.30 5.63
C VAL A 21 0.42 1.21 4.64
N CYS A 22 -0.14 1.36 3.45
CA CYS A 22 0.39 2.16 2.36
C CYS A 22 -0.55 3.31 2.02
N CYS A 23 0.03 4.44 1.59
CA CYS A 23 -0.70 5.62 1.14
C CYS A 23 -0.16 6.07 -0.22
N TYR A 24 -1.04 6.25 -1.20
CA TYR A 24 -0.70 6.79 -2.51
C TYR A 24 -1.57 8.00 -2.81
N ARG A 25 -0.97 9.11 -3.26
CA ARG A 25 -1.71 10.32 -3.65
C ARG A 25 -1.47 10.61 -5.13
N ASN A 26 -2.56 10.69 -5.88
CA ASN A 26 -2.51 11.22 -7.23
C ASN A 26 -2.26 12.74 -7.15
N SER A 27 -1.02 13.16 -7.33
CA SER A 27 -0.64 14.58 -7.35
C SER A 27 -0.65 15.18 -8.76
N THR A 28 -1.20 14.46 -9.73
CA THR A 28 -1.32 14.90 -11.12
C THR A 28 -2.71 15.47 -11.38
N GLU A 29 -2.85 16.19 -12.49
CA GLU A 29 -4.13 16.71 -12.98
C GLU A 29 -4.90 15.69 -13.84
N ARG A 30 -4.40 14.46 -13.93
CA ARG A 30 -4.98 13.38 -14.75
C ARG A 30 -5.59 12.29 -13.90
N LEU A 31 -6.48 11.51 -14.49
CA LEU A 31 -6.97 10.28 -13.86
C LEU A 31 -5.85 9.24 -13.83
N GLN A 32 -5.73 8.56 -12.70
CA GLN A 32 -4.76 7.48 -12.52
C GLN A 32 -5.47 6.19 -12.15
N ILE A 33 -5.02 5.08 -12.71
CA ILE A 33 -5.42 3.74 -12.26
C ILE A 33 -4.27 3.16 -11.46
N VAL A 34 -4.54 2.92 -10.18
CA VAL A 34 -3.59 2.33 -9.24
C VAL A 34 -3.95 0.87 -9.05
N ARG A 35 -2.97 0.00 -9.24
CA ARG A 35 -3.10 -1.45 -9.06
C ARG A 35 -2.10 -1.93 -8.00
N VAL A 36 -2.59 -2.67 -7.01
CA VAL A 36 -1.76 -3.32 -6.00
C VAL A 36 -1.76 -4.80 -6.31
N THR A 37 -0.64 -5.34 -6.78
CA THR A 37 -0.54 -6.71 -7.27
C THR A 37 0.36 -7.55 -6.36
N LYS A 38 -0.16 -8.70 -5.91
CA LYS A 38 0.60 -9.74 -5.21
C LYS A 38 0.42 -11.05 -5.98
N LEU A 39 1.50 -11.49 -6.63
CA LEU A 39 1.50 -12.79 -7.29
C LEU A 39 1.27 -13.90 -6.25
N PRO A 40 0.47 -14.93 -6.54
CA PRO A 40 -0.18 -15.23 -7.82
C PRO A 40 -1.68 -14.87 -7.94
N SER A 41 -2.33 -14.20 -6.98
CA SER A 41 -3.82 -14.22 -6.97
C SER A 41 -4.58 -13.00 -6.45
N TYR A 42 -3.93 -11.97 -5.88
CA TYR A 42 -4.67 -10.80 -5.37
C TYR A 42 -4.21 -9.51 -6.03
N CYS A 43 -5.13 -8.86 -6.75
CA CYS A 43 -4.94 -7.57 -7.38
C CYS A 43 -6.07 -6.63 -6.96
N LEU A 44 -5.75 -5.52 -6.30
CA LEU A 44 -6.67 -4.42 -6.04
C LEU A 44 -6.48 -3.37 -7.12
N GLU A 45 -7.53 -2.98 -7.85
CA GLU A 45 -7.50 -1.89 -8.82
C GLU A 45 -8.40 -0.74 -8.37
N ARG A 46 -7.89 0.49 -8.42
CA ARG A 46 -8.61 1.71 -8.03
C ARG A 46 -8.30 2.87 -8.96
N THR A 47 -9.34 3.59 -9.38
CA THR A 47 -9.22 4.85 -10.10
C THR A 47 -9.11 6.01 -9.11
N LEU A 48 -8.13 6.88 -9.31
CA LEU A 48 -7.90 8.08 -8.50
C LEU A 48 -8.03 9.34 -9.34
N ALA A 49 -8.94 10.22 -8.91
CA ALA A 49 -9.07 11.57 -9.42
C ALA A 49 -7.84 12.42 -9.06
N PRO A 50 -7.63 13.56 -9.76
CA PRO A 50 -6.63 14.55 -9.37
C PRO A 50 -6.74 14.90 -7.88
N ASN A 51 -5.60 14.92 -7.19
CA ASN A 51 -5.47 15.18 -5.76
C ASN A 51 -6.10 14.14 -4.81
N GLN A 52 -6.64 13.03 -5.32
CA GLN A 52 -7.21 11.98 -4.47
C GLN A 52 -6.11 11.14 -3.81
N THR A 53 -6.37 10.70 -2.58
CA THR A 53 -5.49 9.79 -1.82
C THR A 53 -6.14 8.44 -1.64
N LEU A 54 -5.36 7.38 -1.84
CA LEU A 54 -5.73 5.99 -1.58
C LEU A 54 -4.90 5.46 -0.41
N THR A 55 -5.58 5.01 0.63
CA THR A 55 -4.96 4.29 1.74
C THR A 55 -5.40 2.83 1.68
N PHE A 56 -4.44 1.90 1.74
CA PHE A 56 -4.70 0.48 1.63
C PHE A 56 -3.70 -0.33 2.45
N LYS A 57 -4.05 -1.57 2.78
CA LYS A 57 -3.12 -2.54 3.36
C LYS A 57 -2.59 -3.43 2.25
N ALA A 58 -1.29 -3.72 2.29
CA ALA A 58 -0.66 -4.60 1.32
C ALA A 58 0.47 -5.40 1.96
N ASP A 59 0.79 -6.54 1.36
CA ASP A 59 1.98 -7.29 1.70
C ASP A 59 3.24 -6.48 1.36
N PRO A 60 4.33 -6.55 2.14
CA PRO A 60 5.58 -5.87 1.82
C PRO A 60 6.17 -6.25 0.45
N GLN A 61 5.83 -7.43 -0.07
CA GLN A 61 6.25 -7.89 -1.39
C GLN A 61 5.26 -7.54 -2.52
N ALA A 62 4.14 -6.90 -2.20
CA ALA A 62 3.19 -6.44 -3.21
C ALA A 62 3.78 -5.28 -4.02
N ARG A 63 3.39 -5.19 -5.30
CA ARG A 63 3.83 -4.13 -6.21
C ARG A 63 2.70 -3.14 -6.44
N LEU A 64 3.05 -1.85 -6.44
CA LEU A 64 2.15 -0.77 -6.82
C LEU A 64 2.41 -0.40 -8.28
N GLU A 65 1.43 -0.59 -9.14
CA GLU A 65 1.47 -0.17 -10.55
C GLU A 65 0.54 1.03 -10.73
N VAL A 66 1.01 2.06 -11.43
CA VAL A 66 0.24 3.29 -11.66
C VAL A 66 0.19 3.55 -13.16
N TYR A 67 -1.01 3.58 -13.72
CA TYR A 67 -1.28 3.89 -15.12
C TYR A 67 -1.93 5.27 -15.20
N GLN A 68 -1.47 6.12 -16.12
CA GLN A 68 -1.97 7.48 -16.31
C GLN A 68 -2.59 7.59 -17.71
N TYR A 69 -3.74 8.25 -17.81
CA TYR A 69 -4.41 8.58 -19.07
C TYR A 69 -4.32 10.09 -19.30
#